data_AF-A0A6N6BDS5-F1
#
_entry.id   AF-A0A6N6BDS5-F1
#
_cell.length_a   1.000
_cell.length_b   1.000
_cell.length_c   1.000
_cell.angle_alpha   90.00
_cell.angle_beta   90.00
_cell.angle_gamma   90.00
#
_symmetry.space_group_name_H-M   'P 1'
#
loop_
_entity.id
_entity.type
_entity.pdbx_description
1 polymer ?
#
loop_
_entity_poly.entity_id
_entity_poly.type
_entity_poly.pdbx_seq_one_letter_code
_entity_poly.pdbx_strand_id
1 'polypeptide(L)'
;MGDTYIPENFYKYDKDFKTAARKYNIPTALLKAIALTENAAYKHNITSKNKNQTRDYGLMQINSIHLKRYGISESEIVKASVNIDIAARLLHEIIQKHGFSWNAIGRYHSANDKYKNIWLDKVMKNLVAIVLKDSKDLFIMEKFRAFKLASLLINVDKKQYRILLASNN
;
A
#
# COMPACT_ATOMS: atom_id res chain seq x y z
N MET A 1 8.86 -19.97 -3.46
CA MET A 1 8.44 -18.79 -2.68
C MET A 1 6.98 -19.00 -2.36
N GLY A 2 6.58 -19.10 -1.09
CA GLY A 2 5.17 -19.32 -0.73
C GLY A 2 4.32 -18.16 -1.25
N ASP A 3 3.23 -18.49 -1.93
CA ASP A 3 2.36 -17.52 -2.59
C ASP A 3 1.85 -16.51 -1.57
N THR A 4 2.24 -15.25 -1.76
CA THR A 4 1.77 -14.16 -0.91
C THR A 4 0.36 -13.80 -1.36
N TYR A 5 -0.63 -14.14 -0.53
CA TYR A 5 -2.03 -13.85 -0.80
C TYR A 5 -2.32 -12.35 -0.64
N ILE A 6 -2.80 -11.72 -1.71
CA ILE A 6 -3.34 -10.35 -1.69
C ILE A 6 -4.86 -10.48 -1.62
N PRO A 7 -5.52 -9.97 -0.56
CA PRO A 7 -6.96 -10.16 -0.38
C PRO A 7 -7.77 -9.39 -1.42
N GLU A 8 -8.97 -9.86 -1.74
CA GLU A 8 -9.82 -9.24 -2.78
C GLU A 8 -10.14 -7.76 -2.48
N ASN A 9 -10.30 -7.43 -1.20
CA ASN A 9 -10.57 -6.07 -0.74
C ASN A 9 -9.31 -5.18 -0.60
N PHE A 10 -8.15 -5.62 -1.11
CA PHE A 10 -6.86 -4.95 -0.92
C PHE A 10 -6.83 -3.48 -1.39
N TYR A 11 -7.60 -3.12 -2.41
CA TYR A 11 -7.66 -1.74 -2.92
C TYR A 11 -8.74 -0.87 -2.26
N LYS A 12 -9.47 -1.40 -1.26
CA LYS A 12 -10.58 -0.69 -0.60
C LYS A 12 -10.20 0.68 -0.03
N TYR A 13 -8.97 0.82 0.49
CA TYR A 13 -8.49 2.05 1.14
C TYR A 13 -7.42 2.79 0.30
N ASP A 14 -7.36 2.55 -1.00
CA ASP A 14 -6.31 3.11 -1.88
C ASP A 14 -6.22 4.63 -1.84
N LYS A 15 -7.38 5.32 -1.72
CA LYS A 15 -7.44 6.77 -1.60
C LYS A 15 -6.73 7.26 -0.34
N ASP A 16 -6.95 6.60 0.79
CA ASP A 16 -6.35 6.95 2.07
C ASP A 16 -4.84 6.69 2.05
N PHE A 17 -4.43 5.52 1.53
CA PHE A 17 -3.01 5.19 1.35
C PHE A 17 -2.28 6.18 0.44
N LYS A 18 -2.86 6.56 -0.70
CA LYS A 18 -2.26 7.55 -1.62
C LYS A 18 -2.16 8.93 -0.97
N THR A 19 -3.16 9.31 -0.18
CA THR A 19 -3.18 10.60 0.53
C THR A 19 -2.09 10.66 1.59
N ALA A 20 -2.01 9.64 2.46
CA ALA A 20 -0.98 9.56 3.49
C ALA A 20 0.44 9.42 2.90
N ALA A 21 0.60 8.58 1.87
CA ALA A 21 1.86 8.42 1.14
C ALA A 21 2.40 9.75 0.63
N ARG A 22 1.56 10.56 -0.03
CA ARG A 22 1.93 11.89 -0.51
C ARG A 22 2.26 12.83 0.64
N LYS A 23 1.42 12.87 1.68
CA LYS A 23 1.57 13.77 2.83
C LYS A 23 2.91 13.56 3.57
N TYR A 24 3.34 12.30 3.71
CA TYR A 24 4.52 11.95 4.50
C TYR A 24 5.74 11.55 3.66
N ASN A 25 5.66 11.69 2.33
CA ASN A 25 6.68 11.29 1.37
C ASN A 25 7.15 9.83 1.54
N ILE A 26 6.19 8.90 1.64
CA ILE A 26 6.42 7.46 1.77
C ILE A 26 5.83 6.75 0.55
N PRO A 27 6.53 5.78 -0.07
CA PRO A 27 5.96 5.01 -1.18
C PRO A 27 4.64 4.33 -0.78
N THR A 28 3.59 4.52 -1.58
CA THR A 28 2.26 3.92 -1.32
C THR A 28 2.33 2.40 -1.21
N ALA A 29 3.12 1.75 -2.07
CA ALA A 29 3.29 0.29 -2.04
C ALA A 29 3.91 -0.18 -0.72
N LEU A 30 4.82 0.59 -0.12
CA LEU A 30 5.42 0.27 1.17
C LEU A 30 4.38 0.34 2.30
N LEU A 31 3.56 1.39 2.36
CA LEU A 31 2.48 1.48 3.35
C LEU A 31 1.49 0.32 3.23
N LYS A 32 1.11 -0.04 2.00
CA LYS A 32 0.21 -1.16 1.74
C LYS A 32 0.85 -2.52 2.10
N ALA A 33 2.15 -2.68 1.87
CA ALA A 33 2.88 -3.89 2.27
C ALA A 33 2.90 -4.05 3.80
N ILE A 34 3.17 -2.96 4.53
CA ILE A 34 3.12 -2.92 5.99
C ILE A 34 1.72 -3.27 6.49
N ALA A 35 0.67 -2.64 5.94
CA ALA A 35 -0.71 -2.91 6.32
C ALA A 35 -1.09 -4.39 6.11
N LEU A 36 -0.64 -4.99 5.01
CA LEU A 36 -0.88 -6.41 4.74
C LEU A 36 -0.09 -7.33 5.69
N THR A 37 1.09 -6.91 6.13
CA THR A 37 1.90 -7.66 7.13
C THR A 37 1.26 -7.59 8.52
N GLU A 38 0.76 -6.43 8.91
CA GLU A 38 0.06 -6.23 10.19
C GLU A 38 -1.30 -6.92 10.23
N ASN A 39 -2.00 -6.95 9.09
CA ASN A 39 -3.37 -7.44 9.00
C ASN A 39 -3.67 -8.06 7.64
N ALA A 40 -3.39 -9.35 7.51
CA ALA A 40 -3.65 -10.12 6.29
C ALA A 40 -5.15 -10.16 5.89
N ALA A 41 -6.07 -9.99 6.85
CA ALA A 41 -7.51 -9.92 6.59
C ALA A 41 -7.97 -8.54 6.08
N TYR A 42 -7.10 -7.52 6.16
CA TYR A 42 -7.33 -6.17 5.68
C TYR A 42 -8.60 -5.49 6.26
N LYS A 43 -8.94 -5.84 7.52
CA LYS A 43 -10.09 -5.32 8.26
C LYS A 43 -9.70 -4.13 9.13
N HIS A 44 -10.32 -2.98 8.95
CA HIS A 44 -9.90 -1.76 9.65
C HIS A 44 -10.29 -1.70 11.15
N ASN A 45 -11.25 -2.50 11.59
CA ASN A 45 -11.85 -2.44 12.94
C ASN A 45 -11.38 -3.58 13.84
N ILE A 46 -10.12 -3.99 13.73
CA ILE A 46 -9.54 -5.04 14.59
C ILE A 46 -8.80 -4.43 15.79
N THR A 47 -8.72 -5.18 16.87
CA THR A 47 -7.95 -4.82 18.06
C THR A 47 -7.27 -6.06 18.62
N SER A 48 -5.97 -5.96 18.86
CA SER A 48 -5.14 -7.05 19.40
C SER A 48 -4.65 -6.66 20.79
N LYS A 49 -4.71 -7.56 21.77
CA LYS A 49 -4.21 -7.32 23.13
C LYS A 49 -2.80 -7.91 23.27
N ASN A 50 -1.88 -7.12 23.79
CA ASN A 50 -0.50 -7.54 24.05
C ASN A 50 -0.29 -7.99 25.50
N LYS A 51 0.74 -8.82 25.73
CA LYS A 51 1.09 -9.34 27.07
C LYS A 51 1.42 -8.23 28.08
N ASN A 52 1.96 -7.12 27.61
CA ASN A 52 2.29 -5.94 28.41
C ASN A 52 1.08 -4.99 28.64
N GLN A 53 -0.14 -5.48 28.41
CA GLN A 53 -1.41 -4.75 28.56
C GLN A 53 -1.64 -3.61 27.56
N THR A 54 -0.70 -3.36 26.63
CA THR A 54 -0.94 -2.47 25.48
C THR A 54 -1.87 -3.14 24.47
N ARG A 55 -2.41 -2.35 23.54
CA ARG A 55 -3.30 -2.83 22.48
C ARG A 55 -2.87 -2.29 21.13
N ASP A 56 -3.01 -3.08 20.08
CA ASP A 56 -2.75 -2.66 18.70
C ASP A 56 -4.08 -2.47 17.96
N TYR A 57 -4.23 -1.34 17.28
CA TYR A 57 -5.49 -0.93 16.69
C TYR A 57 -5.45 -0.85 15.17
N GLY A 58 -6.54 -1.36 14.59
CA GLY A 58 -6.96 -1.09 13.23
C GLY A 58 -6.10 -1.71 12.14
N LEU A 59 -6.21 -1.16 10.93
CA LEU A 59 -5.66 -1.75 9.71
C LEU A 59 -4.14 -1.98 9.77
N MET A 60 -3.41 -1.05 10.37
CA MET A 60 -1.94 -1.01 10.46
C MET A 60 -1.43 -1.22 11.89
N GLN A 61 -2.30 -1.75 12.76
CA GLN A 61 -1.96 -2.22 14.13
C GLN A 61 -1.15 -1.20 14.96
N ILE A 62 -1.67 0.02 15.09
CA ILE A 62 -1.02 1.08 15.87
C ILE A 62 -1.14 0.79 17.36
N ASN A 63 0.00 0.70 18.04
CA ASN A 63 0.04 0.43 19.47
C ASN A 63 -0.49 1.59 20.31
N SER A 64 -1.20 1.25 21.40
CA SER A 64 -1.86 2.17 22.33
C SER A 64 -0.90 3.21 22.94
N ILE A 65 0.40 2.90 23.06
CA ILE A 65 1.42 3.82 23.57
C ILE A 65 1.53 5.11 22.74
N HIS A 66 1.14 5.07 21.47
CA HIS A 66 1.26 6.22 20.56
C HIS A 66 0.03 7.13 20.58
N LEU A 67 -1.10 6.68 21.10
CA LEU A 67 -2.37 7.42 21.01
C LEU A 67 -2.31 8.78 21.70
N LYS A 68 -1.79 8.83 22.94
CA LYS A 68 -1.63 10.07 23.69
C LYS A 68 -0.74 11.08 22.95
N ARG A 69 0.32 10.58 22.30
CA ARG A 69 1.27 11.42 21.54
C ARG A 69 0.62 12.07 20.32
N TYR A 70 -0.35 11.41 19.71
CA TYR A 70 -1.07 11.92 18.54
C TYR A 70 -2.41 12.57 18.88
N GLY A 71 -2.83 12.56 20.14
CA GLY A 71 -4.09 13.18 20.57
C GLY A 71 -5.33 12.49 20.00
N ILE A 72 -5.28 11.15 19.84
CA ILE A 72 -6.34 10.36 19.19
C ILE A 72 -6.90 9.35 20.18
N SER A 73 -8.20 9.16 20.17
CA SER A 73 -8.90 8.17 21.01
C SER A 73 -8.89 6.75 20.40
N GLU A 74 -9.18 5.74 21.23
CA GLU A 74 -9.30 4.34 20.78
C GLU A 74 -10.40 4.16 19.71
N SER A 75 -11.50 4.90 19.80
CA SER A 75 -12.61 4.83 18.84
C SER A 75 -12.30 5.51 17.50
N GLU A 76 -11.37 6.46 17.49
CA GLU A 76 -10.92 7.13 16.27
C GLU A 76 -9.84 6.33 15.55
N ILE A 77 -8.88 5.74 16.27
CA ILE A 77 -7.74 5.04 15.65
C ILE A 77 -8.16 3.76 14.88
N VAL A 78 -9.36 3.22 15.14
CA VAL A 78 -9.92 2.09 14.37
C VAL A 78 -10.57 2.52 13.05
N LYS A 79 -10.73 3.82 12.78
CA LYS A 79 -11.21 4.31 11.48
C LYS A 79 -10.07 4.18 10.46
N ALA A 80 -10.34 3.59 9.29
CA ALA A 80 -9.30 3.26 8.31
C ALA A 80 -8.41 4.45 7.93
N SER A 81 -9.01 5.59 7.58
CA SER A 81 -8.28 6.80 7.17
C SER A 81 -7.40 7.36 8.28
N VAL A 82 -7.91 7.43 9.51
CA VAL A 82 -7.16 7.88 10.70
C VAL A 82 -6.00 6.92 10.99
N ASN A 83 -6.26 5.62 10.96
CA ASN A 83 -5.26 4.59 11.19
C ASN A 83 -4.10 4.67 10.19
N ILE A 84 -4.42 4.80 8.89
CA ILE A 84 -3.44 4.92 7.81
C ILE A 84 -2.62 6.21 7.95
N ASP A 85 -3.25 7.35 8.24
CA ASP A 85 -2.54 8.62 8.41
C ASP A 85 -1.57 8.56 9.59
N ILE A 86 -1.99 8.00 10.73
CA ILE A 86 -1.16 7.87 11.93
C ILE A 86 -0.04 6.86 11.76
N ALA A 87 -0.29 5.75 11.07
CA ALA A 87 0.74 4.80 10.73
C ALA A 87 1.82 5.41 9.83
N ALA A 88 1.40 6.14 8.80
CA ALA A 88 2.32 6.84 7.90
C ALA A 88 3.11 7.93 8.64
N ARG A 89 2.47 8.67 9.54
CA ARG A 89 3.14 9.65 10.42
C ARG A 89 4.20 8.99 11.30
N LEU A 90 3.85 7.89 11.98
CA LEU A 90 4.77 7.16 12.83
C LEU A 90 5.98 6.66 12.03
N LEU A 91 5.74 6.05 10.87
CA LEU A 91 6.80 5.59 9.98
C LEU A 91 7.68 6.74 9.49
N HIS A 92 7.10 7.88 9.14
CA HIS A 92 7.83 9.07 8.74
C HIS A 92 8.77 9.56 9.85
N GLU A 93 8.28 9.67 11.08
CA GLU A 93 9.11 10.11 12.22
C GLU A 93 10.27 9.14 12.49
N ILE A 94 10.05 7.83 12.33
CA ILE A 94 11.10 6.81 12.43
C ILE A 94 12.14 6.99 11.31
N ILE A 95 11.70 7.22 10.07
CA ILE A 95 12.57 7.44 8.91
C ILE A 95 13.38 8.73 9.08
N GLN A 96 12.77 9.82 9.56
CA GLN A 96 13.47 11.07 9.83
C GLN A 96 14.58 10.90 10.87
N LYS A 97 14.33 10.06 11.89
CA LYS A 97 15.30 9.80 12.96
C LYS A 97 16.45 8.87 12.53
N HIS A 98 16.17 7.90 11.67
CA HIS A 98 17.10 6.78 11.39
C HIS A 98 17.54 6.67 9.93
N GLY A 99 17.10 7.59 9.07
CA GLY A 99 17.30 7.53 7.63
C GLY A 99 16.35 6.54 6.94
N PHE A 100 16.11 6.76 5.64
CA PHE A 100 15.24 5.86 4.88
C PHE A 100 15.99 4.56 4.55
N SER A 101 15.76 3.54 5.38
CA SER A 101 16.39 2.22 5.27
C SER A 101 15.46 1.11 5.73
N TRP A 102 15.73 -0.13 5.32
CA TRP A 102 14.99 -1.30 5.83
C TRP A 102 15.09 -1.45 7.35
N ASN A 103 16.25 -1.12 7.92
CA ASN A 103 16.43 -1.10 9.36
C ASN A 103 15.49 -0.11 10.06
N ALA A 104 15.31 1.09 9.49
CA ALA A 104 14.36 2.08 10.00
C ALA A 104 12.91 1.62 9.83
N ILE A 105 12.55 1.09 8.66
CA ILE A 105 11.20 0.55 8.40
C ILE A 105 10.85 -0.54 9.42
N GLY A 106 11.77 -1.45 9.71
CA GLY A 106 11.56 -2.53 10.68
C GLY A 106 11.31 -2.04 12.11
N ARG A 107 11.85 -0.86 12.47
CA ARG A 107 11.60 -0.23 13.79
C ARG A 107 10.15 0.18 13.98
N TYR A 108 9.34 0.24 12.92
CA TYR A 108 7.89 0.37 13.03
C TYR A 108 7.29 -0.76 13.88
N HIS A 109 7.78 -1.99 13.69
CA HIS A 109 7.29 -3.18 14.39
C HIS A 109 8.02 -3.43 15.71
N SER A 110 9.36 -3.36 15.72
CA SER A 110 10.13 -3.66 16.93
C SER A 110 11.52 -3.04 16.92
N ALA A 111 12.01 -2.66 18.11
CA ALA A 111 13.40 -2.32 18.32
C ALA A 111 14.31 -3.57 18.46
N ASN A 112 13.74 -4.74 18.74
CA ASN A 112 14.50 -5.99 18.85
C ASN A 112 14.78 -6.58 17.46
N ASP A 113 16.05 -6.83 17.14
CA ASP A 113 16.48 -7.25 15.81
C ASP A 113 15.85 -8.55 15.33
N LYS A 114 15.65 -9.54 16.23
CA LYS A 114 15.05 -10.82 15.85
C LYS A 114 13.61 -10.64 15.37
N TYR A 115 12.77 -9.96 16.16
CA TYR A 115 11.36 -9.76 15.80
C TYR A 115 11.22 -8.82 14.60
N LYS A 116 12.04 -7.77 14.55
CA LYS A 116 12.11 -6.84 13.43
C LYS A 116 12.43 -7.55 12.11
N ASN A 117 13.46 -8.39 12.07
CA ASN A 117 13.90 -9.04 10.82
C ASN A 117 12.87 -10.06 10.32
N ILE A 118 12.27 -10.85 11.22
CA ILE A 118 11.17 -11.79 10.86
C ILE A 118 9.99 -11.03 10.24
N TRP A 119 9.66 -9.86 10.79
CA TRP A 119 8.59 -9.02 10.26
C TRP A 119 8.97 -8.37 8.91
N LEU A 120 10.20 -7.86 8.78
CA LEU A 120 10.71 -7.28 7.53
C LEU A 120 10.67 -8.26 6.37
N ASP A 121 11.02 -9.53 6.60
CA ASP A 121 10.92 -10.57 5.56
C ASP A 121 9.50 -10.70 5.00
N LYS A 122 8.48 -10.54 5.84
CA LYS A 122 7.08 -10.54 5.42
C LYS A 122 6.73 -9.28 4.65
N VAL A 123 7.19 -8.11 5.11
CA VAL A 123 6.97 -6.83 4.42
C VAL A 123 7.59 -6.87 3.02
N MET A 124 8.82 -7.37 2.88
CA MET A 124 9.49 -7.48 1.59
C MET A 124 8.75 -8.41 0.63
N LYS A 125 8.30 -9.59 1.11
CA LYS A 125 7.49 -10.52 0.29
C LYS A 125 6.19 -9.86 -0.17
N ASN A 126 5.48 -9.20 0.74
CA ASN A 126 4.27 -8.44 0.43
C ASN A 126 4.54 -7.34 -0.59
N LEU A 127 5.60 -6.56 -0.42
CA LEU A 127 5.96 -5.48 -1.34
C LEU A 127 6.22 -6.00 -2.75
N VAL A 128 6.99 -7.09 -2.89
CA VAL A 128 7.24 -7.72 -4.19
C VAL A 128 5.94 -8.20 -4.83
N ALA A 129 5.08 -8.88 -4.07
CA ALA A 129 3.80 -9.36 -4.58
C ALA A 129 2.90 -8.21 -5.08
N ILE A 130 2.85 -7.10 -4.33
CA ILE A 130 2.07 -5.90 -4.68
C ILE A 130 2.62 -5.27 -5.96
N VAL A 131 3.94 -5.07 -6.04
CA VAL A 131 4.58 -4.46 -7.22
C VAL A 131 4.38 -5.32 -8.47
N LEU A 132 4.52 -6.64 -8.35
CA LEU A 132 4.29 -7.56 -9.46
C LEU A 132 2.83 -7.55 -9.93
N LYS A 133 1.88 -7.56 -8.98
CA LYS A 133 0.45 -7.48 -9.28
C LYS A 133 0.10 -6.17 -9.99
N ASP A 134 0.49 -5.03 -9.42
CA ASP A 134 0.16 -3.71 -9.97
C ASP A 134 0.81 -3.50 -11.35
N SER A 135 2.04 -4.03 -11.57
CA SER A 135 2.71 -3.99 -12.87
C SER A 135 2.00 -4.84 -13.92
N LYS A 136 1.53 -6.05 -13.55
CA LYS A 136 0.76 -6.91 -14.45
C LYS A 136 -0.57 -6.28 -14.84
N ASP A 137 -1.27 -5.69 -13.87
CA ASP A 137 -2.54 -5.01 -14.10
C ASP A 137 -2.35 -3.79 -15.02
N LEU A 138 -1.27 -3.01 -14.83
CA LEU A 138 -0.92 -1.90 -15.72
C LEU A 138 -0.67 -2.39 -17.16
N PHE A 139 0.10 -3.46 -17.34
CA PHE A 139 0.38 -4.02 -18.67
C PHE A 139 -0.87 -4.54 -19.37
N ILE A 140 -1.78 -5.19 -18.65
CA ILE A 140 -3.08 -5.63 -19.18
C ILE A 140 -3.90 -4.41 -19.64
N MET A 141 -3.92 -3.34 -18.84
CA MET A 141 -4.63 -2.12 -19.17
C MET A 141 -4.05 -1.41 -20.40
N GLU A 142 -2.72 -1.38 -20.56
CA GLU A 142 -2.08 -0.84 -21.76
C GLU A 142 -2.42 -1.67 -23.01
N LYS A 143 -2.41 -3.00 -22.90
CA LYS A 143 -2.88 -3.88 -24.01
C LYS A 143 -4.33 -3.60 -24.37
N PHE A 144 -5.20 -3.45 -23.38
CA PHE A 144 -6.61 -3.13 -23.60
C PHE A 144 -6.79 -1.76 -24.28
N ARG A 145 -6.03 -0.74 -23.86
CA ARG A 145 -6.04 0.59 -24.48
C ARG A 145 -5.58 0.53 -25.93
N ALA A 146 -4.48 -0.17 -26.22
CA ALA A 146 -3.99 -0.38 -27.58
C ALA A 146 -5.03 -1.09 -28.46
N PHE A 147 -5.68 -2.14 -27.93
CA PHE A 147 -6.75 -2.84 -28.62
C PHE A 147 -7.95 -1.93 -28.91
N LYS A 148 -8.36 -1.11 -27.94
CA LYS A 148 -9.44 -0.11 -28.12
C LYS A 148 -9.09 0.92 -29.19
N LEU A 149 -7.85 1.35 -29.29
CA LEU A 149 -7.39 2.25 -30.35
C LEU A 149 -7.40 1.56 -31.73
N ALA A 150 -6.91 0.32 -31.79
CA ALA A 150 -6.92 -0.46 -33.03
C ALA A 150 -8.35 -0.73 -33.55
N SER A 151 -9.32 -0.99 -32.65
CA SER A 151 -10.72 -1.22 -33.06
C SER A 151 -11.39 0.04 -33.61
N LEU A 152 -11.00 1.23 -33.14
CA LEU A 152 -11.45 2.50 -33.75
C LEU A 152 -10.96 2.61 -35.20
N LEU A 153 -9.73 2.20 -35.50
CA LEU A 153 -9.18 2.22 -36.85
C LEU A 153 -9.86 1.23 -37.80
N ILE A 154 -10.35 0.09 -37.29
CA ILE A 154 -11.08 -0.91 -38.09
C ILE A 154 -12.50 -0.42 -38.43
N ASN A 155 -13.12 0.35 -37.54
CA ASN A 155 -14.44 0.96 -37.75
C ASN A 155 -14.38 2.28 -38.55
N VAL A 156 -13.19 2.81 -38.79
CA VAL A 156 -12.95 3.89 -39.77
C VAL A 156 -13.01 3.24 -41.16
N ASP A 157 -13.99 3.66 -41.96
CA ASP A 157 -14.20 3.20 -43.35
C ASP A 157 -12.85 3.09 -44.09
N LYS A 158 -12.61 1.97 -44.81
CA LYS A 158 -11.38 1.72 -45.59
C LYS A 158 -11.01 2.92 -46.50
N LYS A 159 -11.99 3.74 -46.90
CA LYS A 159 -11.79 4.96 -47.66
C LYS A 159 -11.09 6.08 -46.86
N GLN A 160 -11.39 6.23 -45.57
CA GLN A 160 -10.74 7.20 -44.68
C GLN A 160 -9.32 6.78 -44.28
N TYR A 161 -9.08 5.46 -44.09
CA TYR A 161 -7.74 4.94 -43.81
C TYR A 161 -6.74 5.20 -44.95
N ARG A 162 -7.21 5.10 -46.21
CA ARG A 162 -6.41 5.43 -47.40
C ARG A 162 -6.04 6.92 -47.49
N ILE A 163 -6.91 7.82 -47.02
CA ILE A 163 -6.64 9.27 -46.99
C ILE A 163 -5.55 9.58 -45.96
N LEU A 164 -5.59 8.94 -44.79
CA LEU A 164 -4.60 9.14 -43.72
C LEU A 164 -3.17 8.69 -44.12
N LEU A 165 -3.07 7.60 -44.89
CA LEU A 165 -1.79 7.11 -45.42
C LEU A 165 -1.27 7.94 -46.60
N ALA A 166 -2.15 8.61 -47.34
CA ALA A 166 -1.77 9.49 -48.45
C ALA A 166 -1.31 10.88 -47.99
N SER A 167 -1.67 11.31 -46.78
CA SER A 167 -1.28 12.61 -46.20
C SER A 167 0.07 12.62 -45.46
N ASN A 168 0.76 11.49 -45.40
CA ASN A 168 2.08 11.33 -44.74
C ASN A 168 3.23 11.05 -45.75
N ASN A 169 3.02 11.36 -47.04
CA ASN A 169 4.07 11.41 -48.06
C ASN A 169 4.24 12.84 -48.57
#